data_AF-A0AB34R780-F1
#
_entry.id   AF-A0AB34R780-F1
#
_cell.length_a   1.000
_cell.length_b   1.000
_cell.length_c   1.000
_cell.angle_alpha   90.00
_cell.angle_beta   90.00
_cell.angle_gamma   90.00
#
_symmetry.space_group_name_H-M   'P 1'
#
loop_
_entity.id
_entity.type
_entity.pdbx_description
1 polymer ?
#
loop_
_entity_poly.entity_id
_entity_poly.type
_entity_poly.pdbx_seq_one_letter_code
_entity_poly.pdbx_strand_id
1 'polypeptide(L)'
;MDIPKNAEGILTTIAVSGLFGAVKEQSSGTYAQMLAERGFITLAFDPSFTGESGGERLSIASPDINTEDFSATMYFLTTFDRLNPVRIGILGICGWKETQKKPLPVLFAYSIDLS
;
A
#
# COMPACT_ATOMS: atom_id res chain seq x y z
N MET A 1 -7.35 -7.56 -0.69
CA MET A 1 -7.48 -6.96 0.65
C MET A 1 -7.74 -8.08 1.61
N ASP A 2 -6.93 -8.20 2.65
CA ASP A 2 -7.05 -9.26 3.63
C ASP A 2 -7.53 -8.69 4.97
N ILE A 3 -8.58 -9.31 5.51
CA ILE A 3 -9.19 -8.94 6.79
C ILE A 3 -9.03 -10.14 7.73
N PRO A 4 -8.43 -9.96 8.93
CA PRO A 4 -8.28 -11.04 9.89
C PRO A 4 -9.64 -11.65 10.27
N LYS A 5 -9.74 -12.98 10.31
CA LYS A 5 -11.01 -13.70 10.56
C LYS A 5 -11.66 -13.37 11.91
N ASN A 6 -10.85 -13.05 12.92
CA ASN A 6 -11.30 -12.71 14.28
C ASN A 6 -11.10 -11.22 14.60
N ALA A 7 -11.24 -10.37 13.58
CA ALA A 7 -11.10 -8.92 13.70
C ALA A 7 -12.21 -8.32 14.59
N GLU A 8 -11.90 -8.07 15.87
CA GLU A 8 -12.75 -7.32 16.80
C GLU A 8 -12.24 -5.88 17.00
N GLY A 9 -13.16 -4.92 17.04
CA GLY A 9 -12.85 -3.50 17.25
C GLY A 9 -12.27 -2.79 16.03
N ILE A 10 -11.67 -1.61 16.27
CA ILE A 10 -11.08 -0.77 15.23
C ILE A 10 -9.64 -1.23 14.96
N LEU A 11 -9.43 -1.83 13.79
CA LEU A 11 -8.12 -2.32 13.37
C LEU A 11 -7.31 -1.27 12.61
N THR A 12 -5.99 -1.37 12.75
CA THR A 12 -5.03 -0.60 11.94
C THR A 12 -4.97 -1.21 10.54
N THR A 13 -5.01 -0.35 9.53
CA THR A 13 -4.93 -0.74 8.12
C THR A 13 -3.56 -0.40 7.57
N ILE A 14 -2.95 -1.32 6.83
CA ILE A 14 -1.65 -1.11 6.19
C ILE A 14 -1.81 -1.33 4.68
N ALA A 15 -1.61 -0.26 3.90
CA ALA A 15 -1.44 -0.38 2.46
C ALA A 15 0.00 -0.80 2.16
N VAL A 16 0.17 -1.85 1.37
CA VAL A 16 1.46 -2.45 1.04
C VAL A 16 1.67 -2.35 -0.47
N SER A 17 2.82 -1.84 -0.90
CA SER A 17 3.18 -1.80 -2.32
C SER A 17 4.67 -2.05 -2.51
N GLY A 18 5.02 -2.77 -3.58
CA GLY A 18 6.39 -2.92 -4.07
C GLY A 18 6.70 -1.87 -5.15
N LEU A 19 7.97 -1.57 -5.44
CA LEU A 19 8.25 -0.65 -6.55
C LEU A 19 8.10 -1.26 -7.93
N PHE A 20 8.09 -0.35 -8.89
CA PHE A 20 8.57 -0.45 -10.26
C PHE A 20 8.59 -1.85 -10.89
N GLY A 21 7.47 -2.21 -11.50
CA GLY A 21 7.31 -3.46 -12.23
C GLY A 21 7.09 -4.68 -11.34
N ALA A 22 7.18 -4.54 -10.01
CA ALA A 22 6.67 -5.55 -9.10
C ALA A 22 5.14 -5.56 -9.15
N VAL A 23 4.57 -6.76 -9.07
CA VAL A 23 3.11 -6.95 -9.03
C VAL A 23 2.70 -7.38 -7.63
N LYS A 24 1.45 -7.11 -7.25
CA LYS A 24 0.90 -7.35 -5.92
C LYS A 24 1.05 -8.80 -5.49
N GLU A 25 1.12 -9.75 -6.42
CA GLU A 25 1.34 -11.18 -6.20
C GLU A 25 2.78 -11.54 -5.78
N GLN A 26 3.71 -10.60 -5.79
CA GLN A 26 5.10 -10.80 -5.40
C GLN A 26 5.33 -10.41 -3.93
N SER A 27 6.35 -9.58 -3.64
CA SER A 27 6.76 -9.26 -2.27
C SER A 27 5.65 -8.55 -1.48
N SER A 28 4.91 -7.64 -2.10
CA SER A 28 3.82 -6.90 -1.46
C SER A 28 2.68 -7.80 -0.97
N GLY A 29 2.33 -8.84 -1.73
CA GLY A 29 1.28 -9.79 -1.35
C GLY A 29 1.69 -10.65 -0.15
N THR A 30 2.91 -11.16 -0.17
CA THR A 30 3.47 -11.93 0.95
C THR A 30 3.52 -11.10 2.24
N TYR A 31 4.00 -9.85 2.18
CA TYR A 31 4.02 -8.97 3.34
C TYR A 31 2.61 -8.58 3.81
N ALA A 32 1.67 -8.34 2.88
CA ALA A 32 0.27 -8.07 3.22
C ALA A 32 -0.37 -9.26 3.96
N GLN A 33 -0.12 -10.49 3.52
CA GLN A 33 -0.62 -11.69 4.20
C GLN A 33 0.02 -11.86 5.58
N MET A 34 1.33 -11.71 5.69
CA MET A 34 2.05 -11.81 6.98
C MET A 34 1.55 -10.78 8.01
N LEU A 35 1.22 -9.57 7.56
CA LEU A 35 0.63 -8.53 8.41
C LEU A 35 -0.83 -8.85 8.76
N ALA A 36 -1.61 -9.41 7.83
CA ALA A 36 -2.98 -9.85 8.12
C ALA A 36 -3.01 -10.95 9.19
N GLU A 37 -2.10 -11.92 9.12
CA GLU A 37 -1.91 -12.96 10.16
C GLU A 37 -1.55 -12.39 11.53
N ARG A 38 -0.97 -11.18 11.57
CA ARG A 38 -0.63 -10.45 12.81
C ARG A 38 -1.76 -9.53 13.30
N GLY A 39 -2.93 -9.55 12.65
CA GLY A 39 -4.12 -8.80 13.09
C GLY A 39 -4.29 -7.43 12.45
N PHE A 40 -3.54 -7.10 11.40
CA PHE A 40 -3.74 -5.88 10.62
C PHE A 40 -4.73 -6.12 9.49
N ILE A 41 -5.46 -5.09 9.09
CA ILE A 41 -6.14 -5.11 7.79
C ILE A 41 -5.10 -4.72 6.75
N THR A 42 -4.97 -5.47 5.66
CA THR A 42 -3.98 -5.17 4.63
C THR A 42 -4.55 -5.05 3.23
N LEU A 43 -3.95 -4.15 2.46
CA LEU A 43 -4.23 -3.98 1.05
C LEU A 43 -2.91 -3.96 0.30
N ALA A 44 -2.57 -5.07 -0.37
CA ALA A 44 -1.57 -5.04 -1.43
C ALA A 44 -2.18 -4.44 -2.70
N PHE A 45 -1.48 -3.52 -3.34
CA PHE A 45 -1.94 -2.90 -4.58
C PHE A 45 -0.81 -2.68 -5.59
N ASP A 46 -1.18 -2.72 -6.87
CA ASP A 46 -0.31 -2.44 -8.01
C ASP A 46 -0.28 -0.91 -8.26
N PRO A 47 0.90 -0.26 -8.22
CA PRO A 47 1.03 1.12 -8.67
C PRO A 47 0.55 1.31 -10.13
N SER A 48 0.18 2.53 -10.50
CA SER A 48 -0.19 2.88 -11.87
C SER A 48 0.87 2.42 -12.87
N PHE A 49 0.43 1.96 -14.04
CA PHE A 49 1.28 1.44 -15.12
C PHE A 49 2.03 0.12 -14.79
N THR A 50 1.67 -0.57 -13.70
CA THR A 50 2.22 -1.88 -13.32
C THR A 50 1.12 -2.92 -13.08
N GLY A 51 1.47 -4.21 -13.14
CA GLY A 51 0.55 -5.30 -12.81
C GLY A 51 -0.76 -5.29 -13.62
N GLU A 52 -1.89 -5.32 -12.89
CA GLU A 52 -3.24 -5.23 -13.45
C GLU A 52 -3.80 -3.81 -13.48
N SER A 53 -3.08 -2.83 -12.93
CA SER A 53 -3.48 -1.42 -12.97
C SER A 53 -3.42 -0.88 -14.40
N GLY A 54 -4.46 -0.13 -14.80
CA GLY A 54 -4.60 0.40 -16.16
C GLY A 54 -3.57 1.48 -16.53
N GLY A 55 -3.55 1.84 -17.83
CA GLY A 55 -2.60 2.80 -18.43
C GLY A 55 -1.63 2.13 -19.40
N GLU A 56 -1.13 2.85 -20.40
CA GLU A 56 -0.03 2.31 -21.22
C GLU A 56 1.21 2.16 -20.35
N ARG A 57 1.91 1.01 -20.45
CA ARG A 57 3.17 0.77 -19.74
C ARG A 57 4.23 1.78 -20.20
N LEU A 58 4.23 2.94 -19.58
CA LEU A 58 5.34 3.84 -19.58
C LEU A 58 6.23 3.34 -18.46
N SER A 59 7.43 2.85 -18.78
CA SER A 59 8.47 2.59 -17.78
C SER A 59 8.97 3.91 -17.17
N ILE A 60 8.07 4.74 -16.65
CA ILE A 60 8.31 6.02 -15.99
C ILE A 60 7.89 5.85 -14.53
N ALA A 61 8.88 5.83 -13.64
CA ALA A 61 8.66 6.02 -12.22
C ALA A 61 8.46 7.51 -12.00
N SER A 62 7.23 7.96 -11.78
CA SER A 62 7.01 9.35 -11.37
C SER A 62 6.70 9.39 -9.87
N PRO A 63 7.55 10.05 -9.07
CA PRO A 63 7.25 10.38 -7.66
C PRO A 63 5.85 10.93 -7.44
N ASP A 64 5.38 11.79 -8.34
CA ASP A 64 4.07 12.43 -8.23
C ASP A 64 2.92 11.43 -8.49
N ILE A 65 3.08 10.53 -9.46
CA ILE A 65 2.10 9.47 -9.77
C ILE A 65 2.04 8.49 -8.60
N ASN A 66 3.19 8.10 -8.05
CA ASN A 66 3.24 7.24 -6.88
C ASN A 66 2.53 7.88 -5.67
N THR A 67 2.74 9.18 -5.42
CA THR A 67 2.00 9.89 -4.36
C THR A 67 0.49 9.91 -4.61
N GLU A 68 0.06 10.03 -5.88
CA GLU A 68 -1.35 10.03 -6.27
C GLU A 68 -2.00 8.64 -6.14
N ASP A 69 -1.33 7.57 -6.56
CA ASP A 69 -1.77 6.18 -6.38
C ASP A 69 -2.04 5.85 -4.91
N PHE A 70 -1.15 6.33 -4.03
CA PHE A 70 -1.34 6.18 -2.60
C PHE A 70 -2.51 6.99 -2.08
N SER A 71 -2.66 8.24 -2.52
CA SER A 71 -3.80 9.08 -2.13
C SER A 71 -5.13 8.45 -2.57
N ALA A 72 -5.17 7.88 -3.77
CA ALA A 72 -6.32 7.15 -4.29
C ALA A 72 -6.60 5.87 -3.50
N THR A 73 -5.55 5.12 -3.13
CA THR A 73 -5.66 3.93 -2.28
C THR A 73 -6.20 4.28 -0.89
N MET A 74 -5.71 5.37 -0.28
CA MET A 74 -6.22 5.86 1.00
C MET A 74 -7.69 6.26 0.91
N TYR A 75 -8.06 6.99 -0.15
CA TYR A 75 -9.45 7.36 -0.40
C TYR A 75 -10.34 6.12 -0.53
N PHE A 76 -9.91 5.10 -1.28
CA PHE A 76 -10.63 3.82 -1.37
C PHE A 76 -10.77 3.14 0.00
N LEU A 77 -9.73 3.12 0.83
CA LEU A 77 -9.85 2.56 2.18
C LEU A 77 -10.87 3.32 3.05
N THR A 78 -11.04 4.63 2.84
CA THR A 78 -12.05 5.41 3.59
C THR A 78 -13.49 5.02 3.25
N THR A 79 -13.75 4.33 2.14
CA THR A 79 -15.10 3.88 1.78
C THR A 79 -15.53 2.60 2.49
N PHE A 80 -14.66 1.98 3.30
CA PHE A 80 -15.01 0.80 4.09
C PHE A 80 -15.42 1.17 5.51
N ASP A 81 -16.67 0.92 5.87
CA ASP A 81 -17.26 1.25 7.19
C ASP A 81 -16.50 0.67 8.40
N ARG A 82 -15.68 -0.37 8.18
CA ARG A 82 -14.89 -1.04 9.23
C ARG A 82 -13.50 -0.43 9.42
N LEU A 83 -13.08 0.53 8.60
CA LEU A 83 -11.75 1.11 8.65
C LEU A 83 -11.78 2.47 9.35
N ASN A 84 -10.85 2.67 10.28
CA ASN A 84 -10.64 3.98 10.88
C ASN A 84 -9.57 4.73 10.07
N PRO A 85 -9.92 5.85 9.42
CA PRO A 85 -8.99 6.61 8.58
C PRO A 85 -7.79 7.17 9.35
N VAL A 86 -7.89 7.31 10.68
CA VAL A 86 -6.81 7.76 11.57
C VAL A 86 -5.80 6.62 11.86
N ARG A 87 -6.11 5.37 11.50
CA ARG A 87 -5.25 4.20 11.72
C ARG A 87 -4.79 3.57 10.41
N ILE A 88 -4.52 4.38 9.39
CA ILE A 88 -3.96 3.90 8.12
C ILE A 88 -2.46 4.23 8.04
N GLY A 89 -1.66 3.20 7.74
CA GLY A 89 -0.22 3.31 7.49
C GLY A 89 0.16 2.75 6.11
N ILE A 90 1.39 3.05 5.68
CA ILE A 90 1.96 2.60 4.42
C ILE A 90 3.24 1.80 4.66
N LEU A 91 3.35 0.66 3.97
CA LEU A 91 4.57 -0.11 3.85
C LEU A 91 5.01 -0.16 2.37
N GLY A 92 6.12 0.49 2.07
CA GLY A 92 6.79 0.38 0.79
C GLY A 92 7.94 -0.64 0.85
N ILE A 93 8.09 -1.46 -0.19
CA ILE A 93 9.14 -2.47 -0.27
C ILE A 93 10.12 -2.09 -1.40
N CYS A 94 11.43 -2.07 -1.08
CA CYS A 94 12.64 -1.95 -1.92
C CYS A 94 13.02 -0.52 -2.45
N GLY A 95 13.10 0.51 -1.60
CA GLY A 95 13.53 1.87 -2.06
C GLY A 95 12.37 2.85 -2.30
N TRP A 96 11.24 2.57 -1.65
CA TRP A 96 10.03 3.40 -1.72
C TRP A 96 10.28 4.83 -1.22
N LYS A 97 11.10 4.98 -0.19
CA LYS A 97 11.34 6.27 0.49
C LYS A 97 11.95 7.31 -0.45
N GLU A 98 12.78 6.90 -1.41
CA GLU A 98 13.41 7.80 -2.39
C GLU A 98 12.40 8.42 -3.39
N THR A 99 11.17 7.89 -3.50
CA THR A 99 10.19 8.33 -4.50
C THR A 99 9.15 9.33 -3.98
N GLN A 100 9.21 9.77 -2.72
CA GLN A 100 8.19 10.65 -2.14
C GLN A 100 8.68 12.10 -2.05
N LYS A 101 8.00 13.03 -2.73
CA LYS A 101 8.28 14.48 -2.66
C LYS A 101 7.30 15.26 -1.78
N LYS A 102 6.14 14.68 -1.42
CA LYS A 102 5.09 15.35 -0.64
C LYS A 102 4.73 14.55 0.62
N PRO A 103 4.38 15.23 1.72
CA PRO A 103 3.87 14.55 2.91
C PRO A 103 2.50 13.93 2.61
N LEU A 104 2.36 12.63 2.90
CA LEU A 104 1.10 11.89 2.83
C LEU A 104 0.36 11.99 4.18
N PRO A 105 -0.99 11.98 4.18
CA PRO A 105 -1.79 12.00 5.40
C PRO A 105 -1.83 10.59 6.04
N VAL A 106 -0.67 10.03 6.37
CA VAL A 106 -0.55 8.70 6.97
C VAL A 106 0.12 8.75 8.33
N LEU A 107 -0.31 7.85 9.21
CA LEU A 107 0.19 7.81 10.58
C LEU A 107 1.67 7.35 10.61
N PHE A 108 2.03 6.43 9.72
CA PHE A 108 3.38 5.92 9.57
C PHE A 108 3.66 5.52 8.11
N ALA A 109 4.89 5.77 7.66
CA ALA A 109 5.41 5.29 6.38
C ALA A 109 6.75 4.60 6.61
N TYR A 110 6.86 3.34 6.21
CA TYR A 110 8.09 2.56 6.31
C TYR A 110 8.54 2.10 4.92
N SER A 111 9.85 2.08 4.70
CA SER A 111 10.49 1.49 3.53
C SER A 111 11.42 0.39 4.00
N ILE A 112 11.23 -0.82 3.50
CA ILE A 112 12.18 -1.93 3.70
C ILE A 112 13.08 -1.97 2.47
N ASP A 113 14.36 -1.65 2.63
CA ASP A 113 15.34 -1.91 1.57
C ASP A 113 15.69 -3.42 1.56
N LEU A 114 15.72 -4.02 0.37
CA LEU A 114 16.06 -5.43 0.19
C LEU A 114 17.46 -5.63 -0.41
N SER A 115 18.26 -4.56 -0.52
CA SER A 115 19.66 -4.59 -0.99
C SER A 115 20.64 -5.12 0.05
#